data_AF-A0A2V9BI49-F1
#
_entry.id   AF-A0A2V9BI49-F1
#
_cell.length_a   1.000
_cell.length_b   1.000
_cell.length_c   1.000
_cell.angle_alpha   90.00
_cell.angle_beta   90.00
_cell.angle_gamma   90.00
#
_symmetry.space_group_name_H-M   'P 1'
#
loop_
_entity.id
_entity.type
_entity.pdbx_description
1 polymer ?
#
loop_
_entity_poly.entity_id
_entity_poly.type
_entity_poly.pdbx_seq_one_letter_code
_entity_poly.pdbx_strand_id
1 'polypeptide(L)'
;MRNQVNRAVRTAADAAETCVGRLARFFPSAIPVRILVQVTAVRPGKARLSEAAMLEYGEPEHAIFVCTLPLEFDDRVRIERAGEVAGKNLRAAEGTVTAVQYHEGTKAVAVRFLKGPCGWVMEP
;
A
#
# COMPACT_ATOMS: atom_id res chain seq x y z
N MET A 1 35.63 -20.26 13.65
CA MET A 1 34.28 -20.72 14.04
C MET A 1 33.51 -19.54 14.63
N ARG A 2 32.26 -19.34 14.17
CA ARG A 2 31.22 -18.39 14.64
C ARG A 2 31.10 -17.04 13.92
N ASN A 3 30.46 -17.15 12.74
CA ASN A 3 29.68 -16.13 12.05
C ASN A 3 28.46 -15.65 12.89
N GLN A 4 27.94 -14.48 12.47
CA GLN A 4 26.60 -13.91 12.73
C GLN A 4 26.47 -12.92 13.88
N VAL A 5 26.72 -11.64 13.57
CA VAL A 5 25.91 -10.52 14.07
C VAL A 5 25.75 -9.52 12.91
N ASN A 6 24.56 -8.93 12.75
CA ASN A 6 24.20 -7.86 11.79
C ASN A 6 23.39 -8.25 10.52
N ARG A 7 22.45 -9.20 10.62
CA ARG A 7 21.45 -9.47 9.56
C ARG A 7 20.08 -8.83 9.85
N ALA A 8 20.06 -7.57 10.31
CA ALA A 8 18.81 -6.83 10.55
C ALA A 8 18.84 -5.35 10.11
N VAL A 9 19.92 -4.89 9.49
CA VAL A 9 20.05 -3.53 8.93
C VAL A 9 20.17 -3.60 7.41
N ARG A 10 19.25 -4.33 6.75
CA ARG A 10 19.10 -4.33 5.29
C ARG A 10 17.67 -4.00 4.85
N THR A 11 16.85 -3.45 5.74
CA THR A 11 15.39 -3.43 5.54
C THR A 11 14.78 -2.03 5.34
N ALA A 12 15.59 -0.97 5.46
CA ALA A 12 15.15 0.40 5.16
C ALA A 12 15.97 1.04 4.02
N ALA A 13 17.26 0.71 3.90
CA ALA A 13 18.11 1.23 2.83
C ALA A 13 17.77 0.62 1.45
N ASP A 14 17.49 -0.68 1.38
CA ASP A 14 17.04 -1.36 0.14
C ASP A 14 15.63 -0.89 -0.26
N ALA A 15 14.76 -0.58 0.72
CA ALA A 15 13.43 -0.05 0.48
C ALA A 15 13.45 1.38 -0.10
N ALA A 16 14.59 2.08 -0.07
CA ALA A 16 14.77 3.39 -0.69
C ALA A 16 15.12 3.32 -2.19
N GLU A 17 15.57 2.16 -2.68
CA GLU A 17 15.79 1.89 -4.12
C GLU A 17 14.58 1.25 -4.80
N THR A 18 13.59 0.75 -4.06
CA THR A 18 12.37 0.17 -4.65
C THR A 18 11.45 1.24 -5.24
N CYS A 19 10.66 0.85 -6.25
CA CYS A 19 9.67 1.72 -6.90
C CYS A 19 8.77 2.44 -5.88
N VAL A 20 8.40 1.72 -4.80
CA VAL A 20 7.58 2.27 -3.71
C VAL A 20 8.37 3.26 -2.87
N GLY A 21 9.64 3.00 -2.54
CA GLY A 21 10.50 3.93 -1.82
C GLY A 21 10.63 5.27 -2.52
N ARG A 22 10.83 5.26 -3.85
CA ARG A 22 10.89 6.49 -4.65
C ARG A 22 9.57 7.27 -4.61
N LEU A 23 8.43 6.58 -4.64
CA LEU A 23 7.12 7.21 -4.50
C LEU A 23 6.90 7.74 -3.07
N ALA A 24 7.32 7.00 -2.04
CA ALA A 24 7.21 7.37 -0.63
C ALA A 24 7.97 8.64 -0.28
N ARG A 25 9.03 9.00 -1.03
CA ARG A 25 9.76 10.28 -0.84
C ARG A 25 8.89 11.53 -1.04
N PHE A 26 7.76 11.42 -1.74
CA PHE A 26 6.79 12.51 -1.88
C PHE A 26 5.84 12.63 -0.68
N PHE A 27 5.89 11.67 0.25
CA PHE A 27 5.03 11.57 1.42
C PHE A 27 5.90 11.63 2.68
N PRO A 28 6.25 12.82 3.17
CA PRO A 28 7.22 12.99 4.27
C PRO A 28 6.75 12.40 5.60
N SER A 29 5.45 12.13 5.75
CA SER A 29 4.86 11.51 6.95
C SER A 29 4.69 10.00 6.81
N ALA A 30 5.03 9.42 5.66
CA ALA A 30 4.90 8.00 5.41
C ALA A 30 5.94 7.20 6.18
N ILE A 31 5.46 6.27 7.00
CA ILE A 31 6.29 5.33 7.74
C ILE A 31 6.28 3.97 7.03
N PRO A 32 7.42 3.25 7.04
CA PRO A 32 7.48 1.90 6.48
C PRO A 32 6.65 0.94 7.33
N VAL A 33 5.74 0.22 6.70
CA VAL A 33 4.85 -0.77 7.32
C VAL A 33 4.80 -2.02 6.44
N ARG A 34 4.32 -3.14 6.97
CA ARG A 34 4.20 -4.39 6.21
C ARG A 34 2.89 -5.07 6.54
N ILE A 35 1.82 -4.59 5.94
CA ILE A 35 0.47 -5.06 6.21
C ILE A 35 -0.07 -5.69 4.93
N LEU A 36 -0.46 -6.97 4.99
CA LEU A 36 -1.12 -7.61 3.87
C LEU A 36 -2.55 -7.06 3.76
N VAL A 37 -2.90 -6.54 2.60
CA VAL A 37 -4.21 -5.94 2.33
C VAL A 37 -4.82 -6.54 1.06
N GLN A 38 -6.14 -6.59 1.01
CA GLN A 38 -6.90 -6.79 -0.21
C GLN A 38 -7.27 -5.43 -0.79
N VAL A 39 -6.78 -5.15 -1.99
CA VAL A 39 -7.07 -3.93 -2.73
C VAL A 39 -8.09 -4.28 -3.79
N THR A 40 -9.22 -3.59 -3.77
CA THR A 40 -10.30 -3.75 -4.75
C THR A 40 -10.48 -2.46 -5.54
N ALA A 41 -10.28 -2.52 -6.86
CA ALA A 41 -10.60 -1.43 -7.77
C ALA A 41 -12.12 -1.27 -7.89
N VAL A 42 -12.64 -0.09 -7.54
CA VAL A 42 -14.06 0.24 -7.60
C VAL A 42 -14.29 1.19 -8.78
N ARG A 43 -14.56 0.62 -9.95
CA ARG A 43 -14.78 1.37 -11.19
C ARG A 43 -16.23 1.23 -11.67
N PRO A 44 -16.96 2.33 -11.91
CA PRO A 44 -18.32 2.26 -12.43
C PRO A 44 -18.31 1.66 -13.85
N GLY A 45 -19.17 0.67 -14.10
CA GLY A 45 -19.30 0.02 -15.41
C GLY A 45 -18.18 -0.97 -15.78
N LYS A 46 -17.22 -1.25 -14.89
CA LYS A 46 -16.19 -2.30 -15.07
C LYS A 46 -16.32 -3.35 -13.97
N ALA A 47 -15.81 -4.56 -14.25
CA ALA A 47 -15.71 -5.61 -13.24
C ALA A 47 -14.86 -5.12 -12.06
N ARG A 48 -15.29 -5.45 -10.83
CA ARG A 48 -14.46 -5.27 -9.64
C ARG A 48 -13.26 -6.19 -9.76
N LEU A 49 -12.06 -5.60 -9.70
CA LEU A 49 -10.81 -6.35 -9.68
C LEU A 49 -10.25 -6.25 -8.27
N SER A 50 -9.92 -7.40 -7.68
CA SER A 50 -9.33 -7.48 -6.33
C SER A 50 -8.00 -8.20 -6.38
N GLU A 51 -7.03 -7.69 -5.63
CA GLU A 51 -5.69 -8.25 -5.53
C GLU A 51 -5.19 -8.16 -4.08
N ALA A 52 -4.45 -9.18 -3.65
CA ALA A 52 -3.68 -9.11 -2.42
C ALA A 52 -2.40 -8.29 -2.65
N ALA A 53 -2.24 -7.18 -1.93
CA ALA A 53 -1.07 -6.31 -2.00
C ALA A 53 -0.42 -6.17 -0.62
N MET A 54 0.88 -5.91 -0.60
CA MET A 54 1.59 -5.53 0.62
C MET A 54 1.59 -4.01 0.73
N LEU A 55 0.98 -3.49 1.79
CA LEU A 55 1.10 -2.09 2.16
C LEU A 55 2.50 -1.89 2.75
N GLU A 56 3.34 -1.16 2.02
CA GLU A 56 4.77 -0.97 2.31
C GLU A 56 5.04 0.34 3.03
N TYR A 57 4.26 1.38 2.73
CA TYR A 57 4.31 2.64 3.47
C TYR A 57 2.90 3.14 3.76
N GLY A 58 2.69 3.58 4.99
CA GLY A 58 1.41 4.09 5.47
C GLY A 58 1.58 5.44 6.14
N GLU A 59 0.63 6.33 5.91
CA GLU A 59 0.43 7.56 6.68
C GLU A 59 -1.06 7.73 6.97
N PRO A 60 -1.46 8.68 7.84
CA PRO A 60 -2.88 8.84 8.18
C PRO A 60 -3.76 9.11 6.97
N GLU A 61 -3.25 9.82 5.95
CA GLU A 61 -4.02 10.21 4.77
C GLU A 61 -3.77 9.35 3.54
N HIS A 62 -2.62 8.69 3.45
CA HIS A 62 -2.22 7.93 2.27
C HIS A 62 -1.70 6.53 2.60
N ALA A 63 -1.92 5.61 1.68
CA ALA A 63 -1.30 4.29 1.67
C ALA A 63 -0.54 4.09 0.37
N ILE A 64 0.65 3.51 0.46
CA ILE A 64 1.53 3.28 -0.69
C ILE A 64 1.88 1.79 -0.75
N PHE A 65 1.65 1.20 -1.92
CA PHE A 65 1.85 -0.21 -2.16
C PHE A 65 2.11 -0.49 -3.64
N VAL A 66 2.62 -1.69 -3.93
CA VAL A 66 2.67 -2.24 -5.29
C VAL A 66 1.36 -2.95 -5.61
N CYS A 67 0.82 -2.76 -6.81
CA CYS A 67 -0.28 -3.57 -7.33
C CYS A 67 -0.20 -3.79 -8.84
N THR A 68 -0.69 -4.93 -9.33
CA THR A 68 -0.78 -5.20 -10.78
C THR A 68 -2.12 -4.77 -11.38
N LEU A 69 -3.11 -4.47 -10.53
CA LEU A 69 -4.40 -3.94 -10.95
C LEU A 69 -4.21 -2.72 -11.85
N PRO A 70 -4.97 -2.55 -12.97
CA PRO A 70 -4.85 -1.41 -13.88
C PRO A 70 -5.51 -0.15 -13.31
N LEU A 71 -5.04 0.29 -12.13
CA LEU A 71 -5.39 1.55 -11.46
C LEU A 71 -4.71 2.75 -12.13
N GLU A 72 -5.47 3.84 -12.27
CA GLU A 72 -5.04 5.13 -12.81
C GLU A 72 -5.30 6.26 -11.80
N PHE A 73 -4.79 7.48 -12.07
CA PHE A 73 -5.10 8.64 -11.23
C PHE A 73 -6.62 8.86 -11.16
N ASP A 74 -7.12 9.22 -9.97
CA ASP A 74 -8.54 9.40 -9.66
C ASP A 74 -9.39 8.10 -9.61
N ASP A 75 -8.79 6.92 -9.84
CA ASP A 75 -9.50 5.66 -9.62
C ASP A 75 -9.83 5.48 -8.13
N ARG A 76 -11.05 5.00 -7.87
CA ARG A 76 -11.46 4.61 -6.51
C ARG A 76 -11.01 3.21 -6.20
N VAL A 77 -10.51 3.03 -4.98
CA VAL A 77 -10.09 1.74 -4.45
C VAL A 77 -10.64 1.52 -3.05
N ARG A 78 -10.90 0.26 -2.73
CA ARG A 78 -11.20 -0.19 -1.38
C ARG A 78 -10.03 -1.04 -0.90
N ILE A 79 -9.45 -0.67 0.23
CA ILE A 79 -8.34 -1.36 0.87
C ILE A 79 -8.88 -2.03 2.13
N GLU A 80 -8.64 -3.31 2.29
CA GLU A 80 -9.10 -4.10 3.43
C GLU A 80 -7.93 -4.88 4.00
N ARG A 81 -7.82 -5.03 5.31
CA ARG A 81 -6.77 -5.87 5.88
C ARG A 81 -7.00 -7.34 5.52
N ALA A 82 -6.02 -8.01 4.92
CA ALA A 82 -6.11 -9.42 4.55
C ALA A 82 -5.92 -10.31 5.78
N GLY A 83 -6.69 -11.40 5.87
CA GLY A 83 -6.61 -12.38 6.97
C GLY A 83 -7.74 -12.29 8.00
N GLU A 84 -8.59 -11.27 7.93
CA GLU A 84 -9.86 -11.23 8.67
C GLU A 84 -10.95 -11.85 7.78
N VAL A 85 -11.68 -12.85 8.31
CA VAL A 85 -12.69 -13.61 7.56
C VAL A 85 -13.72 -12.64 6.96
N ALA A 86 -13.92 -12.74 5.64
CA ALA A 86 -14.95 -12.04 4.89
C ALA A 86 -16.31 -12.22 5.59
N GLY A 87 -16.70 -11.22 6.39
CA GLY A 87 -17.87 -11.32 7.28
C GLY A 87 -17.77 -10.50 8.56
N LYS A 88 -16.56 -10.17 9.04
CA LYS A 88 -16.37 -9.21 10.14
C LYS A 88 -15.71 -7.94 9.60
N ASN A 89 -16.54 -6.92 9.37
CA ASN A 89 -16.09 -5.54 9.14
C ASN A 89 -15.33 -5.09 10.39
N LEU A 90 -14.03 -4.81 10.30
CA LEU A 90 -13.47 -3.84 11.25
C LEU A 90 -12.47 -2.84 10.64
N ARG A 91 -11.81 -3.12 9.52
CA ARG A 91 -10.76 -2.22 8.97
C ARG A 91 -10.75 -2.16 7.44
N ALA A 92 -11.84 -1.67 6.86
CA ALA A 92 -11.90 -1.31 5.44
C ALA A 92 -11.74 0.20 5.27
N ALA A 93 -10.88 0.61 4.34
CA ALA A 93 -10.64 2.00 3.99
C ALA A 93 -10.98 2.21 2.51
N GLU A 94 -11.70 3.28 2.20
CA GLU A 94 -11.92 3.71 0.82
C GLU A 94 -10.96 4.85 0.52
N GLY A 95 -10.41 4.83 -0.68
CA GLY A 95 -9.47 5.85 -1.12
C GLY A 95 -9.53 6.09 -2.62
N THR A 96 -8.87 7.16 -3.03
CA THR A 96 -8.68 7.54 -4.42
C THR A 96 -7.19 7.51 -4.73
N VAL A 97 -6.83 6.98 -5.90
CA VAL A 97 -5.45 6.99 -6.37
C VAL A 97 -5.02 8.43 -6.66
N THR A 98 -4.00 8.90 -5.93
CA THR A 98 -3.44 10.25 -6.10
C THR A 98 -2.08 10.25 -6.79
N ALA A 99 -1.39 9.12 -6.79
CA ALA A 99 -0.16 8.97 -7.57
C ALA A 99 0.02 7.53 -8.05
N VAL A 100 0.61 7.41 -9.25
CA VAL A 100 0.96 6.13 -9.87
C VAL A 100 2.36 6.25 -10.42
N GLN A 101 3.21 5.27 -10.14
CA GLN A 101 4.55 5.19 -10.68
C GLN A 101 4.80 3.80 -11.25
N TYR A 102 5.26 3.77 -12.50
CA TYR A 102 5.69 2.54 -13.18
C TYR A 102 7.21 2.52 -13.25
N HIS A 103 7.81 1.42 -12.82
CA HIS A 103 9.26 1.22 -12.94
C HIS A 103 9.57 -0.28 -13.03
N GLU A 104 10.37 -0.66 -14.04
CA GLU A 104 10.76 -2.06 -14.32
C GLU A 104 9.60 -3.07 -14.33
N GLY A 105 8.46 -2.69 -14.93
CA GLY A 105 7.27 -3.55 -15.00
C GLY A 105 6.48 -3.66 -13.68
N THR A 106 6.95 -3.00 -12.62
CA THR A 106 6.27 -2.89 -11.33
C THR A 106 5.51 -1.57 -11.24
N LYS A 107 4.30 -1.61 -10.68
CA LYS A 107 3.50 -0.40 -10.44
C LYS A 107 3.33 -0.12 -8.96
N ALA A 108 3.88 1.00 -8.52
CA ALA A 108 3.61 1.57 -7.20
C ALA A 108 2.45 2.56 -7.31
N VAL A 109 1.55 2.51 -6.33
CA VAL A 109 0.37 3.37 -6.27
C VAL A 109 0.30 4.00 -4.89
N ALA A 110 0.02 5.30 -4.84
CA ALA A 110 -0.36 6.00 -3.63
C ALA A 110 -1.85 6.30 -3.67
N VAL A 111 -2.52 5.97 -2.58
CA VAL A 111 -3.96 6.10 -2.43
C VAL A 111 -4.24 7.02 -1.26
N ARG A 112 -5.04 8.05 -1.48
CA ARG A 112 -5.54 8.93 -0.43
C ARG A 112 -6.86 8.44 0.13
N PHE A 113 -7.00 8.36 1.45
CA PHE A 113 -8.26 7.95 2.08
C PHE A 113 -9.36 9.01 1.95
N LEU A 114 -10.57 8.57 1.65
CA LEU A 114 -11.74 9.44 1.46
C LEU A 114 -12.50 9.74 2.75
N LYS A 115 -12.49 8.82 3.71
CA LYS A 115 -13.26 8.92 4.97
C LYS A 115 -12.49 9.58 6.12
N GLY A 116 -11.36 10.24 5.82
CA GLY A 116 -10.48 10.86 6.81
C GLY A 116 -9.31 9.96 7.25
N PRO A 117 -8.57 10.36 8.30
CA PRO A 117 -7.35 9.68 8.73
C PRO A 117 -7.58 8.22 9.09
N CYS A 118 -6.74 7.34 8.54
CA CYS A 118 -6.89 5.90 8.66
C CYS A 118 -5.74 5.30 9.48
N GLY A 119 -5.83 5.40 10.81
CA GLY A 119 -4.74 5.01 11.71
C GLY A 119 -4.29 3.54 11.59
N TRP A 120 -5.18 2.63 11.20
CA TRP A 120 -4.84 1.20 11.16
C TRP A 120 -3.82 0.83 10.08
N VAL A 121 -3.63 1.64 9.03
CA VAL A 121 -2.61 1.37 8.01
C VAL A 121 -1.19 1.67 8.49
N MET A 122 -1.06 2.28 9.66
CA MET A 122 0.20 2.48 10.37
C MET A 122 0.46 1.42 11.44
N GLU A 123 -0.51 0.52 11.71
CA GLU A 123 -0.43 -0.51 12.74
C GLU A 123 -0.09 -1.88 12.10
N PRO A 124 1.12 -2.43 12.30
CA PRO A 124 1.53 -3.71 11.73
C PRO A 124 0.69 -4.91 12.20
#